data_AF-A0A7W2Y2V4-F1
#
_entry.id   AF-A0A7W2Y2V4-F1
#
_cell.length_a   1.000
_cell.length_b   1.000
_cell.length_c   1.000
_cell.angle_alpha   90.00
_cell.angle_beta   90.00
_cell.angle_gamma   90.00
#
_symmetry.space_group_name_H-M   'P 1'
#
loop_
_entity.id
_entity.type
_entity.pdbx_description
1 polymer ?
#
loop_
_entity_poly.entity_id
_entity_poly.type
_entity_poly.pdbx_seq_one_letter_code
_entity_poly.pdbx_strand_id
1 'polypeptide(L)'
;MKKYKLTLIASVIMSATLSQAVTASSHREAPNVTRMPTIDSTDFYSFNSYEAGRGEYVTLIANYIPLQDAYGGPNYFAMDPAATYDIHIDSDGDAVEDITFSFNFSQMLGNDNAGIALMVGPEGEQKSVGVPLKNVGKITADNQGAANFSEKYTVKMTSGPMRTGTTADVTNMDTGGTNFRKPLDYIGTKSFGSAAEYKTYADSFVYSAAIPGCDAPAKVFVGQRKDAFTVNLGKVFDLVNFVPVEGDSARGNGDGEGFPGGITQSSMNDDLADKNVTSIAIEVPKSCLIGEGNGVIGSWTSASLPQARILNPNASFDSTEVNGGAMTQVSRLGSPLVNELVIGLADKDKFSTSHPSNDGQFIDYVTHPTLPELLNILFKDAVNTRLGADLETLAPTNFPRTDLIAAFLTGVEGVNQQSIVTGSEMLRLSTIIPAKPASEQSAFGVAGDDLAGFPNGRRPGDDVVDIALRVVMGALCHDIPVNGVPTNLGFCAPEDASVGNAAFTDGAPSDASMTGTSFPYLAMPLPGSE
;
A
#
# COMPACT_ATOMS: atom_id res chain seq x y z
N MET A 1 -13.27 -77.16 3.21
CA MET A 1 -13.23 -77.07 4.69
C MET A 1 -12.95 -75.62 5.05
N LYS A 2 -14.00 -74.88 5.45
CA LYS A 2 -14.22 -74.37 6.83
C LYS A 2 -13.05 -73.46 7.32
N LYS A 3 -13.17 -72.12 7.37
CA LYS A 3 -13.96 -71.26 8.31
C LYS A 3 -13.45 -71.44 9.76
N TYR A 4 -13.15 -70.47 10.63
CA TYR A 4 -13.33 -69.01 10.85
C TYR A 4 -12.34 -68.62 12.01
N LYS A 5 -12.00 -67.38 12.40
CA LYS A 5 -12.78 -66.25 12.97
C LYS A 5 -11.82 -65.04 13.18
N LEU A 6 -12.16 -63.82 12.74
CA LEU A 6 -12.77 -62.68 13.47
C LEU A 6 -11.79 -61.99 14.45
N THR A 7 -11.55 -60.66 14.45
CA THR A 7 -12.51 -59.53 14.63
C THR A 7 -11.76 -58.21 14.31
N LEU A 8 -12.17 -57.39 13.33
CA LEU A 8 -12.97 -56.14 13.42
C LEU A 8 -12.41 -55.04 14.36
N ILE A 9 -12.03 -53.88 13.81
CA ILE A 9 -12.64 -52.54 14.04
C ILE A 9 -11.92 -51.50 13.16
N ALA A 10 -12.72 -50.68 12.49
CA ALA A 10 -12.33 -49.55 11.66
C ALA A 10 -11.80 -48.37 12.50
N SER A 11 -10.84 -47.62 11.98
CA SER A 11 -10.63 -46.22 12.35
C SER A 11 -10.11 -45.46 11.14
N VAL A 12 -11.03 -44.73 10.53
CA VAL A 12 -10.82 -43.61 9.63
C VAL A 12 -10.18 -42.49 10.43
N ILE A 13 -8.95 -42.11 10.09
CA ILE A 13 -8.40 -40.75 10.25
C ILE A 13 -7.47 -40.61 9.04
N MET A 14 -7.98 -40.34 7.83
CA MET A 14 -8.16 -38.97 7.34
C MET A 14 -7.23 -38.02 8.08
N SER A 15 -5.95 -38.04 7.70
CA SER A 15 -5.05 -36.90 7.83
C SER A 15 -5.64 -35.75 7.02
N ALA A 16 -6.71 -35.16 7.54
CA ALA A 16 -6.98 -33.76 7.32
C ALA A 16 -5.78 -33.06 7.95
N THR A 17 -4.77 -32.79 7.12
CA THR A 17 -4.06 -31.53 7.24
C THR A 17 -5.16 -30.47 7.22
N LEU A 18 -5.65 -30.10 8.41
CA LEU A 18 -6.12 -28.75 8.60
C LEU A 18 -4.88 -27.90 8.31
N SER A 19 -4.73 -27.53 7.04
CA SER A 19 -4.20 -26.23 6.70
C SER A 19 -5.02 -25.27 7.55
N GLN A 20 -4.51 -24.91 8.73
CA GLN A 20 -4.96 -23.69 9.34
C GLN A 20 -4.66 -22.65 8.27
N ALA A 21 -5.71 -22.05 7.72
CA ALA A 21 -5.57 -20.84 6.95
C ALA A 21 -4.97 -19.80 7.91
N VAL A 22 -3.64 -19.77 8.00
CA VAL A 22 -2.92 -18.64 8.53
C VAL A 22 -3.16 -17.56 7.48
N THR A 23 -4.16 -16.72 7.74
CA THR A 23 -4.41 -15.52 6.94
C THR A 23 -3.35 -14.50 7.34
N ALA A 24 -2.11 -14.75 6.93
CA ALA A 24 -1.08 -13.73 6.95
C ALA A 24 -1.31 -12.85 5.71
N SER A 25 -1.60 -11.57 5.95
CA SER A 25 -1.65 -10.55 4.91
C SER A 25 -0.66 -9.46 5.30
N SER A 26 -0.02 -8.81 4.33
CA SER A 26 0.61 -7.51 4.53
C SER A 26 -0.48 -6.49 4.86
N HIS A 27 -1.68 -6.70 4.31
CA HIS A 27 -2.82 -5.79 4.36
C HIS A 27 -4.02 -6.51 4.95
N ARG A 28 -3.89 -6.80 6.24
CA ARG A 28 -4.93 -7.05 7.26
C ARG A 28 -4.33 -6.50 8.54
N GLU A 29 -3.91 -5.24 8.43
CA GLU A 29 -2.79 -4.64 9.16
C GLU A 29 -3.01 -4.62 10.68
N ALA A 30 -4.27 -4.56 11.11
CA ALA A 30 -4.69 -4.63 12.50
C ALA A 30 -5.87 -5.60 12.68
N PRO A 31 -5.95 -6.34 13.82
CA PRO A 31 -7.02 -7.31 14.09
C PRO A 31 -8.45 -6.81 13.79
N ASN A 32 -8.75 -5.54 14.09
CA ASN A 32 -10.06 -4.94 13.83
C ASN A 32 -10.34 -4.75 12.34
N VAL A 33 -9.38 -4.18 11.60
CA VAL A 33 -9.50 -3.86 10.16
C VAL A 33 -9.73 -5.12 9.32
N THR A 34 -9.23 -6.26 9.79
CA THR A 34 -9.43 -7.56 9.14
C THR A 34 -10.90 -7.96 8.92
N ARG A 35 -11.83 -7.31 9.64
CA ARG A 35 -13.28 -7.52 9.56
C ARG A 35 -13.97 -6.55 8.61
N MET A 36 -13.24 -5.57 8.08
CA MET A 36 -13.72 -4.49 7.23
C MET A 36 -12.74 -4.27 6.05
N PRO A 37 -12.64 -5.22 5.09
CA PRO A 37 -11.59 -5.18 4.06
C PRO A 37 -11.61 -3.94 3.16
N THR A 38 -12.74 -3.24 3.07
CA THR A 38 -12.92 -2.05 2.23
C THR A 38 -12.15 -0.81 2.72
N ILE A 39 -11.73 -0.80 3.99
CA ILE A 39 -10.97 0.29 4.62
C ILE A 39 -9.53 -0.11 4.94
N ASP A 40 -9.14 -1.32 4.55
CA ASP A 40 -7.82 -1.87 4.82
C ASP A 40 -6.81 -1.17 3.91
N SER A 41 -5.98 -0.31 4.50
CA SER A 41 -4.96 0.39 3.75
C SER A 41 -3.92 -0.58 3.24
N THR A 42 -3.77 -0.43 1.94
CA THR A 42 -2.72 -0.81 1.03
C THR A 42 -1.32 -0.42 1.41
N ASP A 43 -0.75 0.25 0.44
CA ASP A 43 0.48 0.97 0.50
C ASP A 43 0.20 2.46 0.35
N PHE A 44 1.07 3.28 0.93
CA PHE A 44 1.09 4.70 0.67
C PHE A 44 2.37 5.08 -0.08
N TYR A 45 2.23 5.89 -1.13
CA TYR A 45 3.32 6.40 -1.95
C TYR A 45 3.27 7.93 -1.96
N SER A 46 4.43 8.55 -1.82
CA SER A 46 4.59 10.00 -1.83
C SER A 46 5.91 10.33 -2.51
N PHE A 47 5.88 10.91 -3.70
CA PHE A 47 7.10 11.15 -4.48
C PHE A 47 6.99 12.36 -5.38
N ASN A 48 8.14 13.00 -5.65
CA ASN A 48 8.24 14.00 -6.71
C ASN A 48 7.95 13.33 -8.05
N SER A 49 7.02 13.89 -8.82
CA SER A 49 6.59 13.34 -10.10
C SER A 49 7.79 13.18 -11.05
N TYR A 50 7.98 11.95 -11.54
CA TYR A 50 8.97 11.60 -12.56
C TYR A 50 8.38 11.52 -13.97
N GLU A 51 7.11 11.92 -14.17
CA GLU A 51 6.54 12.12 -15.50
C GLU A 51 7.23 13.30 -16.20
N ALA A 52 7.57 13.13 -17.49
CA ALA A 52 8.23 14.17 -18.27
C ALA A 52 7.40 15.46 -18.31
N GLY A 53 8.02 16.59 -17.94
CA GLY A 53 7.34 17.90 -17.89
C GLY A 53 6.48 18.14 -16.64
N ARG A 54 6.50 17.22 -15.66
CA ARG A 54 5.72 17.30 -14.42
C ARG A 54 6.60 17.45 -13.16
N GLY A 55 7.86 17.87 -13.31
CA GLY A 55 8.82 17.95 -12.19
C GLY A 55 8.42 18.90 -11.04
N GLU A 56 7.46 19.80 -11.26
CA GLU A 56 6.92 20.72 -10.25
C GLU A 56 5.74 20.14 -9.44
N TYR A 57 5.52 18.82 -9.52
CA TYR A 57 4.40 18.14 -8.86
C TYR A 57 4.88 17.05 -7.90
N VAL A 58 4.03 16.78 -6.91
CA VAL A 58 4.11 15.62 -6.02
C VAL A 58 2.94 14.70 -6.34
N THR A 59 3.22 13.40 -6.42
CA THR A 59 2.20 12.37 -6.56
C THR A 59 2.03 11.66 -5.22
N LEU A 60 0.77 11.56 -4.78
CA LEU A 60 0.33 10.83 -3.60
C LEU A 60 -0.59 9.69 -4.05
N ILE A 61 -0.32 8.46 -3.62
CA ILE A 61 -1.14 7.29 -3.96
C ILE A 61 -1.40 6.51 -2.68
N ALA A 62 -2.67 6.36 -2.31
CA ALA A 62 -3.12 5.49 -1.24
C ALA A 62 -3.84 4.29 -1.83
N ASN A 63 -3.29 3.09 -1.65
CA ASN A 63 -3.96 1.86 -2.04
C ASN A 63 -4.87 1.39 -0.92
N TYR A 64 -5.97 0.73 -1.29
CA TYR A 64 -6.96 0.15 -0.40
C TYR A 64 -7.52 -1.13 -1.00
N ILE A 65 -8.17 -1.92 -0.16
CA ILE A 65 -8.83 -3.18 -0.53
C ILE A 65 -7.81 -4.16 -1.10
N PRO A 66 -7.06 -4.86 -0.23
CA PRO A 66 -5.95 -5.71 -0.62
C PRO A 66 -6.40 -7.02 -1.24
N LEU A 67 -5.42 -7.75 -1.81
CA LEU A 67 -5.60 -9.11 -2.30
C LEU A 67 -6.78 -9.24 -3.29
N GLN A 68 -6.94 -8.26 -4.19
CA GLN A 68 -8.01 -8.33 -5.18
C GLN A 68 -7.68 -9.35 -6.25
N ASP A 69 -8.27 -10.54 -6.13
CA ASP A 69 -8.30 -11.49 -7.23
C ASP A 69 -9.04 -10.87 -8.42
N ALA A 70 -8.38 -10.82 -9.58
CA ALA A 70 -8.93 -10.16 -10.76
C ALA A 70 -10.32 -10.70 -11.16
N TYR A 71 -10.57 -11.99 -10.94
CA TYR A 71 -11.83 -12.67 -11.23
C TYR A 71 -12.91 -12.52 -10.13
N GLY A 72 -12.73 -11.62 -9.15
CA GLY A 72 -13.55 -11.40 -7.94
C GLY A 72 -15.02 -11.02 -8.14
N GLY A 73 -15.61 -11.35 -9.29
CA GLY A 73 -17.04 -11.24 -9.55
C GLY A 73 -17.90 -12.15 -8.65
N PRO A 74 -19.23 -11.95 -8.68
CA PRO A 74 -19.95 -10.98 -9.52
C PRO A 74 -19.90 -9.54 -8.99
N ASN A 75 -19.39 -9.31 -7.77
CA ASN A 75 -19.47 -8.02 -7.08
C ASN A 75 -18.19 -7.19 -7.09
N TYR A 76 -17.02 -7.78 -7.40
CA TYR A 76 -15.75 -7.05 -7.52
C TYR A 76 -15.47 -6.15 -6.28
N PHE A 77 -14.70 -5.07 -6.42
CA PHE A 77 -14.12 -4.33 -5.31
C PHE A 77 -14.61 -2.88 -5.30
N ALA A 78 -15.74 -2.67 -4.62
CA ALA A 78 -16.33 -1.35 -4.43
C ALA A 78 -15.85 -0.72 -3.11
N MET A 79 -15.73 0.61 -3.11
CA MET A 79 -15.40 1.40 -1.92
C MET A 79 -16.60 1.47 -0.96
N ASP A 80 -16.35 1.55 0.35
CA ASP A 80 -17.44 1.62 1.35
C ASP A 80 -18.08 3.03 1.32
N PRO A 81 -19.39 3.17 1.01
CA PRO A 81 -20.06 4.47 0.99
C PRO A 81 -20.18 5.14 2.36
N ALA A 82 -20.00 4.39 3.45
CA ALA A 82 -19.99 4.92 4.80
C ALA A 82 -18.60 5.42 5.23
N ALA A 83 -17.54 5.06 4.52
CA ALA A 83 -16.18 5.44 4.88
C ALA A 83 -15.77 6.79 4.29
N THR A 84 -14.85 7.45 4.99
CA THR A 84 -14.04 8.54 4.43
C THR A 84 -12.60 8.06 4.36
N TYR A 85 -11.98 8.27 3.21
CA TYR A 85 -10.58 7.95 2.94
C TYR A 85 -9.81 9.25 2.81
N ASP A 86 -8.74 9.41 3.55
CA ASP A 86 -8.05 10.69 3.71
C ASP A 86 -6.57 10.55 3.37
N ILE A 87 -6.03 11.51 2.59
CA ILE A 87 -4.59 11.71 2.41
C ILE A 87 -4.22 13.00 3.14
N HIS A 88 -3.27 12.90 4.07
CA HIS A 88 -2.85 13.98 4.95
C HIS A 88 -1.46 14.48 4.58
N ILE A 89 -1.22 15.78 4.75
CA ILE A 89 0.06 16.43 4.57
C ILE A 89 0.34 17.31 5.79
N ASP A 90 1.48 17.07 6.42
CA ASP A 90 2.11 17.92 7.43
C ASP A 90 3.25 18.69 6.74
N SER A 91 3.18 20.02 6.76
CA SER A 91 4.12 20.88 6.03
C SER A 91 5.06 21.68 6.94
N ASP A 92 4.88 21.58 8.27
CA ASP A 92 5.64 22.33 9.27
C ASP A 92 6.36 21.47 10.32
N GLY A 93 5.99 20.19 10.43
CA GLY A 93 6.64 19.16 11.21
C GLY A 93 6.14 19.01 12.65
N ASP A 94 4.97 19.54 12.98
CA ASP A 94 4.31 19.34 14.27
C ASP A 94 3.56 17.98 14.37
N ALA A 95 3.58 17.18 13.31
CA ALA A 95 2.86 15.91 13.15
C ALA A 95 1.32 16.06 13.21
N VAL A 96 0.81 17.24 12.86
CA VAL A 96 -0.57 17.56 12.58
C VAL A 96 -0.70 17.98 11.12
N GLU A 97 -1.73 17.49 10.47
CA GLU A 97 -1.99 17.80 9.08
C GLU A 97 -2.36 19.27 8.87
N ASP A 98 -1.65 19.92 7.95
CA ASP A 98 -1.98 21.24 7.41
C ASP A 98 -2.94 21.14 6.23
N ILE A 99 -2.93 20.01 5.53
CA ILE A 99 -3.78 19.74 4.38
C ILE A 99 -4.32 18.32 4.49
N THR A 100 -5.61 18.14 4.30
CA THR A 100 -6.24 16.82 4.13
C THR A 100 -7.08 16.79 2.86
N PHE A 101 -6.86 15.78 2.02
CA PHE A 101 -7.75 15.44 0.91
C PHE A 101 -8.67 14.29 1.30
N SER A 102 -9.96 14.57 1.46
CA SER A 102 -10.98 13.60 1.87
C SER A 102 -11.79 13.10 0.69
N PHE A 103 -11.76 11.79 0.46
CA PHE A 103 -12.47 11.07 -0.60
C PHE A 103 -13.70 10.36 -0.02
N ASN A 104 -14.87 10.68 -0.54
CA ASN A 104 -16.13 10.08 -0.10
C ASN A 104 -16.86 9.48 -1.30
N PHE A 105 -17.26 8.21 -1.17
CA PHE A 105 -17.78 7.41 -2.27
C PHE A 105 -19.29 7.24 -2.21
N SER A 106 -19.89 7.05 -3.38
CA SER A 106 -21.27 6.60 -3.51
C SER A 106 -21.39 5.67 -4.71
N GLN A 107 -22.33 4.74 -4.60
CA GLN A 107 -22.56 3.67 -5.56
C GLN A 107 -23.91 3.88 -6.24
N MET A 108 -24.01 3.47 -7.50
CA MET A 108 -25.25 3.57 -8.29
C MET A 108 -25.38 2.35 -9.20
N LEU A 109 -26.61 1.84 -9.35
CA LEU A 109 -26.97 0.91 -10.40
C LEU A 109 -27.38 1.63 -11.69
N GLY A 110 -27.31 0.91 -12.81
CA GLY A 110 -27.89 1.36 -14.08
C GLY A 110 -29.41 1.57 -13.98
N ASN A 111 -30.00 2.21 -15.00
CA ASN A 111 -31.45 2.45 -15.09
C ASN A 111 -32.02 3.18 -13.86
N ASP A 112 -31.51 4.39 -13.58
CA ASP A 112 -31.93 5.24 -12.44
C ASP A 112 -31.95 4.49 -11.10
N ASN A 113 -30.88 3.74 -10.83
CA ASN A 113 -30.68 2.95 -9.63
C ASN A 113 -31.59 1.71 -9.46
N ALA A 114 -32.43 1.39 -10.44
CA ALA A 114 -33.25 0.17 -10.41
C ALA A 114 -32.48 -1.10 -10.83
N GLY A 115 -31.31 -0.92 -11.45
CA GLY A 115 -30.59 -1.99 -12.13
C GLY A 115 -31.14 -2.25 -13.53
N ILE A 116 -30.25 -2.68 -14.42
CA ILE A 116 -30.58 -3.16 -15.75
C ILE A 116 -31.37 -4.45 -15.62
N ALA A 117 -32.51 -4.51 -16.32
CA ALA A 117 -33.36 -5.67 -16.42
C ALA A 117 -33.51 -6.11 -17.88
N LEU A 118 -33.71 -7.41 -18.09
CA LEU A 118 -33.94 -8.03 -19.39
C LEU A 118 -35.39 -8.54 -19.48
N MET A 119 -35.98 -8.48 -20.67
CA MET A 119 -37.27 -9.12 -20.94
C MET A 119 -37.07 -10.62 -21.13
N VAL A 120 -37.46 -11.42 -20.14
CA VAL A 120 -37.26 -12.87 -20.09
C VAL A 120 -38.60 -13.58 -20.27
N GLY A 121 -38.68 -14.51 -21.22
CA GLY A 121 -39.87 -15.33 -21.51
C GLY A 121 -40.31 -15.25 -22.98
N PRO A 122 -41.26 -16.10 -23.39
CA PRO A 122 -41.84 -16.04 -24.73
C PRO A 122 -42.73 -14.80 -24.91
N GLU A 123 -43.02 -14.44 -26.16
CA GLU A 123 -43.97 -13.37 -26.49
C GLU A 123 -45.33 -13.62 -25.80
N GLY A 124 -45.87 -12.59 -25.14
CA GLY A 124 -47.10 -12.69 -24.33
C GLY A 124 -46.90 -13.08 -22.87
N GLU A 125 -45.73 -13.61 -22.47
CA GLU A 125 -45.39 -13.95 -21.08
C GLU A 125 -44.07 -13.34 -20.60
N GLN A 126 -43.52 -12.35 -21.33
CA GLN A 126 -42.27 -11.71 -20.96
C GLN A 126 -42.35 -11.01 -19.61
N LYS A 127 -41.32 -11.18 -18.79
CA LYS A 127 -41.12 -10.46 -17.52
C LYS A 127 -39.85 -9.65 -17.57
N SER A 128 -39.88 -8.43 -17.04
CA SER A 128 -38.67 -7.64 -16.80
C SER A 128 -37.96 -8.19 -15.56
N VAL A 129 -36.74 -8.71 -15.72
CA VAL A 129 -35.97 -9.37 -14.66
C VAL A 129 -34.58 -8.75 -14.54
N GLY A 130 -34.22 -8.30 -13.33
CA GLY A 130 -32.93 -7.68 -13.05
C GLY A 130 -31.73 -8.61 -13.28
N VAL A 131 -30.63 -8.05 -13.76
CA VAL A 131 -29.40 -8.79 -14.05
C VAL A 131 -28.50 -8.87 -12.81
N PRO A 132 -27.94 -10.05 -12.48
CA PRO A 132 -27.07 -10.22 -11.30
C PRO A 132 -25.60 -9.81 -11.53
N LEU A 133 -25.29 -9.11 -12.62
CA LEU A 133 -23.93 -8.79 -13.06
C LEU A 133 -23.73 -7.28 -13.13
N LYS A 134 -22.49 -6.82 -12.93
CA LYS A 134 -22.09 -5.40 -13.08
C LYS A 134 -22.14 -4.88 -14.51
N ASN A 135 -22.35 -5.74 -15.50
CA ASN A 135 -22.53 -5.34 -16.90
C ASN A 135 -23.39 -6.34 -17.69
N VAL A 136 -24.02 -5.86 -18.76
CA VAL A 136 -24.86 -6.67 -19.68
C VAL A 136 -24.30 -6.74 -21.10
N GLY A 137 -23.10 -6.21 -21.32
CA GLY A 137 -22.49 -6.10 -22.63
C GLY A 137 -21.12 -5.44 -22.57
N LYS A 138 -20.59 -5.09 -23.75
CA LYS A 138 -19.30 -4.41 -23.90
C LYS A 138 -19.38 -2.99 -23.35
N ILE A 139 -18.34 -2.56 -22.65
CA ILE A 139 -18.14 -1.22 -22.12
C ILE A 139 -16.88 -0.63 -22.78
N THR A 140 -16.99 0.62 -23.23
CA THR A 140 -15.86 1.39 -23.77
C THR A 140 -15.83 2.79 -23.14
N ALA A 141 -14.76 3.55 -23.38
CA ALA A 141 -14.70 4.95 -22.98
C ALA A 141 -15.93 5.74 -23.47
N ASP A 142 -16.29 5.55 -24.75
CA ASP A 142 -17.36 6.28 -25.42
C ASP A 142 -18.77 5.75 -25.11
N ASN A 143 -18.91 4.49 -24.70
CA ASN A 143 -20.21 3.88 -24.42
C ASN A 143 -20.17 2.99 -23.18
N GLN A 144 -20.80 3.49 -22.13
CA GLN A 144 -20.91 2.84 -20.83
C GLN A 144 -22.33 2.37 -20.53
N GLY A 145 -23.25 2.40 -21.51
CA GLY A 145 -24.66 2.07 -21.31
C GLY A 145 -24.92 0.60 -20.92
N ALA A 146 -23.93 -0.27 -21.13
CA ALA A 146 -23.98 -1.66 -20.68
C ALA A 146 -23.51 -1.87 -19.23
N ALA A 147 -22.99 -0.83 -18.56
CA ALA A 147 -22.61 -0.89 -17.15
C ALA A 147 -23.86 -0.86 -16.26
N ASN A 148 -24.00 -1.88 -15.41
CA ASN A 148 -25.08 -2.02 -14.45
C ASN A 148 -24.71 -1.51 -13.04
N PHE A 149 -23.45 -1.16 -12.82
CA PHE A 149 -22.93 -0.60 -11.58
C PHE A 149 -21.94 0.51 -11.91
N SER A 150 -21.91 1.55 -11.09
CA SER A 150 -20.93 2.63 -11.18
C SER A 150 -20.67 3.25 -9.81
N GLU A 151 -19.48 3.82 -9.67
CA GLU A 151 -19.07 4.54 -8.46
C GLU A 151 -18.73 5.98 -8.84
N LYS A 152 -19.13 6.90 -7.96
CA LYS A 152 -18.69 8.29 -7.98
C LYS A 152 -18.08 8.65 -6.64
N TYR A 153 -17.21 9.65 -6.66
CA TYR A 153 -16.61 10.19 -5.45
C TYR A 153 -16.57 11.70 -5.51
N THR A 154 -16.49 12.30 -4.33
CA THR A 154 -16.16 13.71 -4.14
C THR A 154 -14.82 13.82 -3.46
N VAL A 155 -14.11 14.92 -3.71
CA VAL A 155 -12.84 15.24 -3.04
C VAL A 155 -13.02 16.59 -2.35
N LYS A 156 -12.75 16.63 -1.05
CA LYS A 156 -12.70 17.87 -0.27
C LYS A 156 -11.26 18.11 0.17
N MET A 157 -10.84 19.37 0.17
CA MET A 157 -9.60 19.80 0.79
C MET A 157 -9.92 20.52 2.09
N THR A 158 -9.32 20.09 3.19
CA THR A 158 -9.31 20.84 4.45
C THR A 158 -7.95 21.47 4.63
N SER A 159 -7.92 22.79 4.89
CA SER A 159 -6.71 23.53 5.25
C SER A 159 -6.69 23.79 6.77
N GLY A 160 -5.55 23.48 7.39
CA GLY A 160 -5.38 23.33 8.82
C GLY A 160 -5.81 21.94 9.34
N PRO A 161 -5.77 21.73 10.67
CA PRO A 161 -6.07 20.44 11.27
C PRO A 161 -7.44 19.93 10.84
N MET A 162 -7.54 18.68 10.39
CA MET A 162 -8.71 18.07 9.74
C MET A 162 -10.02 18.29 10.51
N ARG A 163 -9.97 18.28 11.85
CA ARG A 163 -11.16 18.43 12.71
C ARG A 163 -11.65 19.86 12.90
N THR A 164 -10.81 20.86 12.69
CA THR A 164 -11.10 22.28 12.98
C THR A 164 -10.80 23.22 11.83
N GLY A 165 -10.15 22.72 10.78
CA GLY A 165 -9.72 23.47 9.62
C GLY A 165 -10.87 23.91 8.72
N THR A 166 -10.52 24.65 7.68
CA THR A 166 -11.48 25.15 6.69
C THR A 166 -11.56 24.18 5.53
N THR A 167 -12.75 23.63 5.28
CA THR A 167 -12.98 22.68 4.19
C THR A 167 -13.59 23.36 2.97
N ALA A 168 -13.09 23.02 1.79
CA ALA A 168 -13.62 23.43 0.49
C ALA A 168 -13.62 22.27 -0.51
N ASP A 169 -14.47 22.34 -1.53
CA ASP A 169 -14.57 21.29 -2.54
C ASP A 169 -13.44 21.40 -3.58
N VAL A 170 -12.84 20.27 -3.93
CA VAL A 170 -12.00 20.15 -5.12
C VAL A 170 -12.92 19.97 -6.33
N THR A 171 -12.70 20.76 -7.38
CA THR A 171 -13.62 20.83 -8.53
C THR A 171 -13.04 20.09 -9.73
N ASN A 172 -13.85 19.24 -10.36
CA ASN A 172 -13.56 18.62 -11.65
C ASN A 172 -13.56 19.70 -12.74
N MET A 173 -12.42 19.93 -13.39
CA MET A 173 -12.27 21.03 -14.35
C MET A 173 -12.96 20.79 -15.68
N ASP A 174 -13.24 19.53 -16.04
CA ASP A 174 -13.93 19.18 -17.29
C ASP A 174 -15.43 19.50 -17.20
N THR A 175 -16.00 19.34 -16.01
CA THR A 175 -17.45 19.51 -15.77
C THR A 175 -17.81 20.78 -14.97
N GLY A 176 -16.84 21.37 -14.26
CA GLY A 176 -17.07 22.45 -13.30
C GLY A 176 -17.80 22.02 -12.02
N GLY A 177 -18.05 20.72 -11.83
CA GLY A 177 -18.74 20.15 -10.66
C GLY A 177 -17.78 19.50 -9.66
N THR A 178 -18.33 18.96 -8.58
CA THR A 178 -17.55 18.33 -7.49
C THR A 178 -17.55 16.80 -7.53
N ASN A 179 -18.18 16.21 -8.55
CA ASN A 179 -18.26 14.77 -8.71
C ASN A 179 -17.19 14.28 -9.68
N PHE A 180 -16.54 13.19 -9.29
CA PHE A 180 -15.63 12.39 -10.10
C PHE A 180 -16.18 10.97 -10.18
N ARG A 181 -15.74 10.17 -11.14
CA ARG A 181 -16.19 8.78 -11.29
C ARG A 181 -15.03 7.82 -11.16
N LYS A 182 -15.30 6.61 -10.67
CA LYS A 182 -14.34 5.49 -10.67
C LYS A 182 -14.67 4.56 -11.85
N PRO A 183 -13.69 4.15 -12.68
CA PRO A 183 -13.93 3.16 -13.71
C PRO A 183 -14.32 1.83 -13.05
N LEU A 184 -15.13 1.03 -13.74
CA LEU A 184 -15.35 -0.35 -13.32
C LEU A 184 -14.02 -1.11 -13.28
N ASP A 185 -13.88 -1.99 -12.29
CA ASP A 185 -12.74 -2.91 -12.17
C ASP A 185 -12.59 -3.76 -13.44
N TYR A 186 -11.40 -4.29 -13.69
CA TYR A 186 -11.10 -4.94 -14.96
C TYR A 186 -11.69 -6.37 -15.04
N ILE A 187 -13.01 -6.44 -15.21
CA ILE A 187 -13.82 -7.67 -15.30
C ILE A 187 -13.22 -8.71 -16.26
N GLY A 188 -12.70 -8.26 -17.41
CA GLY A 188 -12.07 -9.10 -18.40
C GLY A 188 -12.22 -8.59 -19.83
N THR A 189 -11.52 -9.23 -20.75
CA THR A 189 -11.47 -8.89 -22.18
C THR A 189 -12.83 -9.00 -22.87
N LYS A 190 -13.74 -9.88 -22.43
CA LYS A 190 -15.10 -9.91 -23.00
C LYS A 190 -15.91 -8.64 -22.70
N SER A 191 -15.71 -8.06 -21.52
CA SER A 191 -16.42 -6.86 -21.10
C SER A 191 -15.82 -5.59 -21.70
N PHE A 192 -14.50 -5.54 -21.91
CA PHE A 192 -13.80 -4.32 -22.35
C PHE A 192 -13.10 -4.43 -23.71
N GLY A 193 -13.06 -5.61 -24.31
CA GLY A 193 -12.40 -5.94 -25.58
C GLY A 193 -10.96 -6.45 -25.41
N SER A 194 -10.07 -5.63 -24.84
CA SER A 194 -8.65 -5.95 -24.67
C SER A 194 -8.02 -5.14 -23.54
N ALA A 195 -6.78 -5.45 -23.14
CA ALA A 195 -6.05 -4.66 -22.13
C ALA A 195 -5.83 -3.21 -22.60
N ALA A 196 -5.56 -3.02 -23.89
CA ALA A 196 -5.42 -1.69 -24.48
C ALA A 196 -6.74 -0.91 -24.47
N GLU A 197 -7.87 -1.55 -24.79
CA GLU A 197 -9.18 -0.89 -24.73
C GLU A 197 -9.63 -0.59 -23.29
N TYR A 198 -9.32 -1.48 -22.32
CA TYR A 198 -9.56 -1.19 -20.91
C TYR A 198 -8.69 -0.03 -20.42
N LYS A 199 -7.44 0.07 -20.87
CA LYS A 199 -6.58 1.24 -20.59
C LYS A 199 -7.22 2.53 -21.08
N THR A 200 -7.67 2.58 -22.34
CA THR A 200 -8.37 3.76 -22.88
C THR A 200 -9.64 4.08 -22.07
N TYR A 201 -10.41 3.07 -21.65
CA TYR A 201 -11.56 3.25 -20.77
C TYR A 201 -11.15 3.84 -19.41
N ALA A 202 -10.18 3.25 -18.71
CA ALA A 202 -9.74 3.70 -17.39
C ALA A 202 -9.07 5.08 -17.42
N ASP A 203 -8.29 5.38 -18.45
CA ASP A 203 -7.63 6.68 -18.63
C ASP A 203 -8.63 7.83 -18.81
N SER A 204 -9.84 7.55 -19.31
CA SER A 204 -10.93 8.55 -19.38
C SER A 204 -11.46 9.00 -18.01
N PHE A 205 -11.00 8.37 -16.91
CA PHE A 205 -11.32 8.72 -15.52
C PHE A 205 -10.14 9.37 -14.79
N VAL A 206 -9.09 9.76 -15.52
CA VAL A 206 -8.07 10.68 -15.01
C VAL A 206 -8.56 12.10 -15.23
N TYR A 207 -8.81 12.83 -14.16
CA TYR A 207 -9.40 14.17 -14.22
C TYR A 207 -8.39 15.25 -13.90
N SER A 208 -8.48 16.37 -14.63
CA SER A 208 -7.89 17.63 -14.14
C SER A 208 -8.78 18.20 -13.04
N ALA A 209 -8.17 18.63 -11.95
CA ALA A 209 -8.87 19.10 -10.75
C ALA A 209 -8.34 20.47 -10.30
N ALA A 210 -9.26 21.37 -9.96
CA ALA A 210 -8.95 22.64 -9.33
C ALA A 210 -9.01 22.48 -7.81
N ILE A 211 -7.87 22.68 -7.15
CA ILE A 211 -7.74 22.67 -5.69
C ILE A 211 -7.90 24.11 -5.18
N PRO A 212 -8.76 24.37 -4.18
CA PRO A 212 -8.91 25.69 -3.58
C PRO A 212 -7.56 26.25 -3.09
N GLY A 213 -7.24 27.49 -3.49
CA GLY A 213 -5.97 28.14 -3.12
C GLY A 213 -4.75 27.68 -3.92
N CYS A 214 -4.93 26.84 -4.95
CA CYS A 214 -3.85 26.36 -5.81
C CYS A 214 -4.05 26.84 -7.26
N ASP A 215 -3.08 27.59 -7.80
CA ASP A 215 -3.19 28.20 -9.13
C ASP A 215 -3.11 27.20 -10.29
N ALA A 216 -2.29 26.16 -10.13
CA ALA A 216 -2.06 25.15 -11.15
C ALA A 216 -2.97 23.93 -10.94
N PRO A 217 -3.47 23.30 -12.02
CA PRO A 217 -4.37 22.16 -11.91
C PRO A 217 -3.64 20.94 -11.35
N ALA A 218 -4.33 20.20 -10.49
CA ALA A 218 -3.97 18.86 -10.03
C ALA A 218 -4.52 17.79 -10.99
N LYS A 219 -4.06 16.54 -10.83
CA LYS A 219 -4.73 15.35 -11.40
C LYS A 219 -5.32 14.51 -10.29
N VAL A 220 -6.49 13.92 -10.50
CA VAL A 220 -7.10 12.93 -9.59
C VAL A 220 -7.54 11.68 -10.35
N PHE A 221 -7.38 10.53 -9.72
CA PHE A 221 -7.85 9.24 -10.22
C PHE A 221 -8.20 8.33 -9.04
N VAL A 222 -9.30 7.59 -9.15
CA VAL A 222 -9.57 6.44 -8.28
C VAL A 222 -9.96 5.26 -9.15
N GLY A 223 -9.32 4.11 -8.95
CA GLY A 223 -9.67 2.89 -9.68
C GLY A 223 -8.72 1.73 -9.42
N GLN A 224 -9.05 0.57 -9.99
CA GLN A 224 -8.25 -0.63 -9.83
C GLN A 224 -6.88 -0.50 -10.53
N ARG A 225 -5.82 -0.95 -9.85
CA ARG A 225 -4.46 -1.05 -10.36
C ARG A 225 -3.84 -2.38 -9.95
N LYS A 226 -2.81 -2.78 -10.68
CA LYS A 226 -1.97 -3.91 -10.28
C LYS A 226 -1.28 -3.53 -8.97
N ASP A 227 -1.26 -4.44 -8.01
CA ASP A 227 -0.52 -4.20 -6.77
C ASP A 227 0.97 -4.00 -7.09
N ALA A 228 1.53 -2.90 -6.61
CA ALA A 228 2.92 -2.52 -6.87
C ALA A 228 3.83 -2.89 -5.69
N PHE A 229 3.26 -3.32 -4.57
CA PHE A 229 4.04 -3.89 -3.48
C PHE A 229 4.41 -5.33 -3.82
N THR A 230 5.70 -5.65 -3.72
CA THR A 230 6.23 -7.00 -3.92
C THR A 230 6.69 -7.53 -2.58
N VAL A 231 6.27 -8.74 -2.23
CA VAL A 231 6.70 -9.35 -0.96
C VAL A 231 6.54 -10.87 -0.98
N ASN A 232 7.47 -11.56 -0.32
CA ASN A 232 7.36 -13.00 0.00
C ASN A 232 6.44 -13.26 1.19
N LEU A 233 5.18 -12.90 1.02
CA LEU A 233 4.22 -12.73 2.10
C LEU A 233 4.08 -13.96 3.00
N GLY A 234 3.81 -15.12 2.39
CA GLY A 234 3.57 -16.37 3.11
C GLY A 234 4.78 -16.78 3.93
N LYS A 235 5.98 -16.71 3.36
CA LYS A 235 7.19 -17.11 4.07
C LYS A 235 7.63 -16.07 5.10
N VAL A 236 7.48 -14.77 4.83
CA VAL A 236 7.82 -13.71 5.80
C VAL A 236 7.01 -13.89 7.08
N PHE A 237 5.70 -14.09 6.96
CA PHE A 237 4.81 -14.23 8.13
C PHE A 237 4.76 -15.65 8.72
N ASP A 238 5.32 -16.66 8.04
CA ASP A 238 5.65 -17.97 8.61
C ASP A 238 7.04 -17.94 9.28
N LEU A 239 7.26 -16.94 10.15
CA LEU A 239 8.52 -16.73 10.89
C LEU A 239 9.76 -16.67 9.97
N VAL A 240 9.67 -15.96 8.85
CA VAL A 240 10.77 -15.83 7.86
C VAL A 240 11.27 -17.20 7.42
N ASN A 241 10.42 -17.96 6.71
CA ASN A 241 10.70 -19.33 6.29
C ASN A 241 11.63 -19.42 5.04
N PHE A 242 12.76 -18.72 5.09
CA PHE A 242 13.85 -18.74 4.11
C PHE A 242 15.10 -18.10 4.74
N VAL A 243 16.28 -18.24 4.12
CA VAL A 243 17.49 -17.52 4.54
C VAL A 243 17.45 -16.13 3.90
N PRO A 244 17.23 -15.04 4.66
CA PRO A 244 16.89 -13.73 4.11
C PRO A 244 18.12 -12.94 3.65
N VAL A 245 19.08 -13.59 3.02
CA VAL A 245 20.32 -12.99 2.50
C VAL A 245 20.45 -13.38 1.03
N GLU A 246 20.90 -12.44 0.20
CA GLU A 246 21.06 -12.64 -1.24
C GLU A 246 21.89 -13.89 -1.54
N GLY A 247 21.26 -14.84 -2.21
CA GLY A 247 21.84 -16.12 -2.62
C GLY A 247 22.65 -16.01 -3.89
N ASP A 248 22.47 -14.95 -4.68
CA ASP A 248 23.22 -14.70 -5.91
C ASP A 248 24.47 -13.83 -5.68
N SER A 249 25.45 -13.90 -6.59
CA SER A 249 26.65 -13.04 -6.51
C SER A 249 26.33 -11.54 -6.59
N ALA A 250 25.21 -11.21 -7.23
CA ALA A 250 24.53 -9.93 -7.19
C ALA A 250 23.05 -10.13 -7.46
N ARG A 251 22.22 -9.19 -6.99
CA ARG A 251 20.76 -9.18 -7.16
C ARG A 251 20.37 -9.55 -8.59
N GLY A 252 19.64 -10.66 -8.74
CA GLY A 252 19.05 -11.09 -10.00
C GLY A 252 19.98 -11.84 -10.96
N ASN A 253 21.21 -12.19 -10.55
CA ASN A 253 22.10 -13.00 -11.39
C ASN A 253 21.61 -14.46 -11.55
N GLY A 254 20.86 -14.98 -10.58
CA GLY A 254 20.34 -16.35 -10.59
C GLY A 254 21.43 -17.42 -10.63
N ASP A 255 22.62 -17.10 -10.12
CA ASP A 255 23.79 -17.99 -10.14
C ASP A 255 23.97 -18.79 -8.85
N GLY A 256 23.32 -18.39 -7.75
CA GLY A 256 23.50 -19.06 -6.45
C GLY A 256 24.90 -18.94 -5.87
N GLU A 257 25.73 -18.00 -6.37
CA GLU A 257 27.12 -17.80 -5.98
C GLU A 257 27.30 -16.72 -4.88
N GLY A 258 26.20 -16.31 -4.24
CA GLY A 258 26.14 -15.40 -3.11
C GLY A 258 26.21 -16.11 -1.76
N PHE A 259 25.34 -15.74 -0.83
CA PHE A 259 25.31 -16.38 0.48
C PHE A 259 24.87 -17.85 0.36
N PRO A 260 25.63 -18.83 0.90
CA PRO A 260 25.30 -20.23 0.69
C PRO A 260 23.96 -20.65 1.31
N GLY A 261 22.97 -20.94 0.46
CA GLY A 261 21.60 -21.25 0.86
C GLY A 261 20.70 -20.01 1.04
N GLY A 262 21.22 -18.83 0.70
CA GLY A 262 20.47 -17.59 0.59
C GLY A 262 19.36 -17.66 -0.45
N ILE A 263 18.35 -16.81 -0.29
CA ILE A 263 17.25 -16.70 -1.23
C ILE A 263 17.70 -15.93 -2.48
N THR A 264 17.28 -16.38 -3.67
CA THR A 264 17.56 -15.71 -4.94
C THR A 264 16.36 -14.88 -5.37
N GLN A 265 16.61 -13.78 -6.10
CA GLN A 265 15.55 -12.94 -6.63
C GLN A 265 14.70 -13.68 -7.66
N SER A 266 13.39 -13.68 -7.48
CA SER A 266 12.46 -14.27 -8.43
C SER A 266 11.08 -13.66 -8.29
N SER A 267 10.40 -13.41 -9.41
CA SER A 267 8.98 -13.04 -9.39
C SER A 267 8.09 -14.12 -8.75
N MET A 268 8.57 -15.37 -8.63
CA MET A 268 7.88 -16.44 -7.93
C MET A 268 7.90 -16.28 -6.40
N ASN A 269 8.73 -15.38 -5.87
CA ASN A 269 8.71 -15.01 -4.46
C ASN A 269 7.75 -13.86 -4.18
N ASP A 270 7.15 -13.23 -5.19
CA ASP A 270 6.13 -12.21 -4.99
C ASP A 270 4.74 -12.87 -4.91
N ASP A 271 4.22 -13.01 -3.69
CA ASP A 271 2.89 -13.58 -3.45
C ASP A 271 1.75 -12.63 -3.88
N LEU A 272 2.07 -11.39 -4.24
CA LEU A 272 1.13 -10.39 -4.74
C LEU A 272 1.17 -10.26 -6.28
N ALA A 273 1.99 -11.07 -6.97
CA ALA A 273 2.20 -11.01 -8.42
C ALA A 273 0.92 -11.21 -9.24
N ASP A 274 -0.13 -11.81 -8.69
CA ASP A 274 -1.44 -12.00 -9.33
C ASP A 274 -2.58 -11.14 -8.72
N LYS A 275 -2.27 -10.21 -7.82
CA LYS A 275 -3.24 -9.35 -7.12
C LYS A 275 -3.38 -7.95 -7.69
N ASN A 276 -4.58 -7.39 -7.57
CA ASN A 276 -4.86 -5.99 -7.78
C ASN A 276 -5.15 -5.30 -6.43
N VAL A 277 -5.25 -3.97 -6.48
CA VAL A 277 -5.68 -3.08 -5.39
C VAL A 277 -6.55 -1.95 -5.97
N THR A 278 -7.26 -1.22 -5.11
CA THR A 278 -7.91 0.03 -5.51
C THR A 278 -7.07 1.22 -5.07
N SER A 279 -6.64 2.03 -6.03
CA SER A 279 -5.76 3.17 -5.78
C SER A 279 -6.56 4.47 -5.77
N ILE A 280 -6.35 5.27 -4.73
CA ILE A 280 -6.72 6.69 -4.67
C ILE A 280 -5.44 7.48 -4.98
N ALA A 281 -5.40 8.16 -6.12
CA ALA A 281 -4.23 8.90 -6.57
C ALA A 281 -4.56 10.38 -6.77
N ILE A 282 -3.68 11.26 -6.30
CA ILE A 282 -3.73 12.70 -6.53
C ILE A 282 -2.32 13.24 -6.83
N GLU A 283 -2.18 14.07 -7.86
CA GLU A 283 -0.92 14.73 -8.23
C GLU A 283 -1.09 16.24 -8.12
N VAL A 284 -0.37 16.86 -7.19
CA VAL A 284 -0.58 18.25 -6.74
C VAL A 284 0.67 19.08 -7.01
N PRO A 285 0.56 20.36 -7.44
CA PRO A 285 1.72 21.23 -7.54
C PRO A 285 2.46 21.34 -6.21
N LYS A 286 3.79 21.25 -6.22
CA LYS A 286 4.63 21.35 -5.02
C LYS A 286 4.31 22.60 -4.21
N SER A 287 4.13 23.73 -4.89
CA SER A 287 3.82 25.03 -4.29
C SER A 287 2.52 25.05 -3.47
N CYS A 288 1.63 24.07 -3.65
CA CYS A 288 0.36 23.97 -2.95
C CYS A 288 0.40 22.97 -1.78
N LEU A 289 1.54 22.30 -1.56
CA LEU A 289 1.75 21.37 -0.46
C LEU A 289 2.79 21.86 0.54
N ILE A 290 3.75 22.65 0.08
CA ILE A 290 4.81 23.18 0.94
C ILE A 290 4.29 24.32 1.81
N GLY A 291 4.62 24.26 3.10
CA GLY A 291 4.39 25.34 4.07
C GLY A 291 5.58 26.29 4.16
N GLU A 292 5.77 26.91 5.33
CA GLU A 292 6.88 27.84 5.60
C GLU A 292 8.20 27.14 6.01
N GLY A 293 8.23 25.81 5.97
CA GLY A 293 9.38 24.99 6.34
C GLY A 293 10.51 24.92 5.29
N ASN A 294 11.34 23.89 5.38
CA ASN A 294 12.49 23.66 4.48
C ASN A 294 12.13 22.96 3.15
N GLY A 295 10.84 22.90 2.77
CA GLY A 295 10.37 22.20 1.57
C GLY A 295 10.30 20.68 1.71
N VAL A 296 10.40 20.15 2.94
CA VAL A 296 10.06 18.76 3.26
C VAL A 296 8.63 18.70 3.78
N ILE A 297 7.86 17.74 3.31
CA ILE A 297 6.51 17.45 3.79
C ILE A 297 6.43 16.05 4.40
N GLY A 298 5.68 15.90 5.48
CA GLY A 298 5.19 14.64 6.01
C GLY A 298 3.87 14.26 5.35
N SER A 299 3.61 12.97 5.15
CA SER A 299 2.36 12.51 4.54
C SER A 299 2.00 11.07 4.95
N TRP A 300 0.70 10.82 5.11
CA TRP A 300 0.14 9.50 5.42
C TRP A 300 -1.29 9.40 4.90
N THR A 301 -1.84 8.18 4.87
CA THR A 301 -3.24 7.92 4.54
C THR A 301 -3.99 7.42 5.76
N SER A 302 -5.29 7.65 5.82
CA SER A 302 -6.18 7.09 6.83
C SER A 302 -7.55 6.72 6.28
N ALA A 303 -8.24 5.81 6.95
CA ALA A 303 -9.64 5.53 6.68
C ALA A 303 -10.46 5.61 7.96
N SER A 304 -11.62 6.24 7.86
CA SER A 304 -12.54 6.48 8.97
C SER A 304 -13.91 5.90 8.71
N LEU A 305 -14.55 5.40 9.77
CA LEU A 305 -15.94 4.93 9.76
C LEU A 305 -16.79 5.64 10.83
N PRO A 306 -18.12 5.72 10.65
CA PRO A 306 -19.03 6.14 11.69
C PRO A 306 -18.99 5.19 12.90
N GLN A 307 -19.10 5.74 14.10
CA GLN A 307 -19.05 4.95 15.35
C GLN A 307 -20.19 3.93 15.51
N ALA A 308 -21.31 4.12 14.84
CA ALA A 308 -22.46 3.22 14.92
C ALA A 308 -22.95 2.81 13.52
N ARG A 309 -23.24 1.52 13.38
CA ARG A 309 -23.88 0.91 12.21
C ARG A 309 -25.06 0.05 12.66
N ILE A 310 -26.25 0.32 12.12
CA ILE A 310 -27.47 -0.44 12.39
C ILE A 310 -27.91 -1.07 11.07
N LEU A 311 -27.85 -2.40 10.98
CA LEU A 311 -28.20 -3.14 9.76
C LEU A 311 -29.71 -3.06 9.49
N ASN A 312 -30.09 -2.84 8.24
CA ASN A 312 -31.49 -2.80 7.83
C ASN A 312 -32.00 -4.23 7.56
N PRO A 313 -32.99 -4.76 8.32
CA PRO A 313 -33.55 -6.09 8.07
C PRO A 313 -34.35 -6.18 6.75
N ASN A 314 -34.70 -5.05 6.15
CA ASN A 314 -35.37 -4.94 4.84
C ASN A 314 -34.45 -4.21 3.86
N ALA A 315 -33.23 -4.71 3.69
CA ALA A 315 -32.21 -4.08 2.86
C ALA A 315 -32.64 -3.93 1.39
N SER A 316 -32.30 -2.79 0.80
CA SER A 316 -32.25 -2.56 -0.64
C SER A 316 -30.83 -2.13 -1.02
N PHE A 317 -30.53 -2.02 -2.33
CA PHE A 317 -29.21 -1.60 -2.79
C PHE A 317 -28.73 -0.28 -2.15
N ASP A 318 -29.62 0.71 -2.02
CA ASP A 318 -29.30 2.02 -1.45
C ASP A 318 -29.47 2.14 0.06
N SER A 319 -29.99 1.09 0.71
CA SER A 319 -30.42 1.16 2.11
C SER A 319 -30.13 -0.16 2.82
N THR A 320 -28.87 -0.56 2.86
CA THR A 320 -28.41 -1.77 3.57
C THR A 320 -28.24 -1.55 5.07
N GLU A 321 -27.98 -0.31 5.51
CA GLU A 321 -27.82 0.07 6.90
C GLU A 321 -28.16 1.54 7.17
N VAL A 322 -28.16 1.92 8.45
CA VAL A 322 -28.12 3.30 8.93
C VAL A 322 -26.85 3.49 9.74
N ASN A 323 -26.04 4.47 9.38
CA ASN A 323 -24.81 4.82 10.08
C ASN A 323 -24.99 6.11 10.91
N GLY A 324 -24.25 6.25 12.01
CA GLY A 324 -24.31 7.44 12.87
C GLY A 324 -23.14 7.56 13.83
N GLY A 325 -23.09 8.68 14.56
CA GLY A 325 -21.97 9.04 15.43
C GLY A 325 -20.87 9.81 14.70
N ALA A 326 -19.79 10.13 15.41
CA ALA A 326 -18.64 10.80 14.80
C ALA A 326 -17.87 9.85 13.88
N MET A 327 -17.16 10.39 12.88
CA MET A 327 -16.18 9.63 12.13
C MET A 327 -15.01 9.27 13.03
N THR A 328 -14.60 8.01 13.01
CA THR A 328 -13.49 7.48 13.79
C THR A 328 -12.50 6.81 12.86
N GLN A 329 -11.26 7.27 12.90
CA GLN A 329 -10.14 6.64 12.20
C GLN A 329 -9.97 5.21 12.72
N VAL A 330 -9.83 4.26 11.79
CA VAL A 330 -9.75 2.83 12.07
C VAL A 330 -8.60 2.14 11.34
N SER A 331 -8.00 2.82 10.36
CA SER A 331 -6.81 2.43 9.62
C SER A 331 -5.97 3.67 9.35
N ARG A 332 -4.65 3.51 9.36
CA ARG A 332 -3.69 4.54 8.92
C ARG A 332 -2.38 3.89 8.49
N LEU A 333 -1.70 4.53 7.54
CA LEU A 333 -0.41 4.07 7.04
C LEU A 333 0.39 5.23 6.44
N GLY A 334 1.67 5.32 6.79
CA GLY A 334 2.66 6.14 6.09
C GLY A 334 3.79 5.29 5.51
N SER A 335 4.85 5.12 6.30
CA SER A 335 5.99 4.26 6.04
C SER A 335 5.61 2.78 5.95
N PRO A 336 6.16 2.05 4.97
CA PRO A 336 5.87 0.65 4.78
C PRO A 336 6.34 -0.20 5.97
N LEU A 337 5.66 -1.34 6.19
CA LEU A 337 6.00 -2.38 7.17
C LEU A 337 5.89 -1.98 8.65
N VAL A 338 5.58 -0.71 8.96
CA VAL A 338 5.49 -0.27 10.37
C VAL A 338 4.32 -0.95 11.07
N ASN A 339 3.12 -0.92 10.48
CA ASN A 339 1.96 -1.55 11.11
C ASN A 339 2.08 -3.09 11.10
N GLU A 340 2.79 -3.65 10.12
CA GLU A 340 2.91 -5.07 9.85
C GLU A 340 3.95 -5.75 10.75
N LEU A 341 5.17 -5.20 10.82
CA LEU A 341 6.37 -5.82 11.40
C LEU A 341 7.02 -5.03 12.55
N VAL A 342 6.64 -3.77 12.76
CA VAL A 342 7.20 -2.94 13.85
C VAL A 342 6.25 -2.88 15.04
N ILE A 343 4.98 -2.54 14.82
CA ILE A 343 3.99 -2.43 15.89
C ILE A 343 3.58 -3.82 16.40
N GLY A 344 3.70 -4.02 17.70
CA GLY A 344 3.31 -5.26 18.37
C GLY A 344 1.81 -5.54 18.26
N LEU A 345 1.45 -6.82 18.15
CA LEU A 345 0.08 -7.26 17.89
C LEU A 345 -0.98 -6.68 18.86
N ALA A 346 -0.63 -6.50 20.14
CA ALA A 346 -1.53 -5.96 21.15
C ALA A 346 -1.90 -4.48 20.91
N ASP A 347 -1.05 -3.74 20.21
CA ASP A 347 -1.18 -2.30 20.01
C ASP A 347 -1.53 -1.92 18.56
N LYS A 348 -1.62 -2.87 17.61
CA LYS A 348 -1.96 -2.59 16.20
C LYS A 348 -3.26 -1.80 16.03
N ASP A 349 -4.35 -2.22 16.69
CA ASP A 349 -5.62 -1.49 16.63
C ASP A 349 -5.51 -0.08 17.25
N LYS A 350 -4.68 0.08 18.28
CA LYS A 350 -4.41 1.36 18.93
C LYS A 350 -3.58 2.27 18.03
N PHE A 351 -2.60 1.71 17.32
CA PHE A 351 -1.80 2.42 16.32
C PHE A 351 -2.67 2.89 15.15
N SER A 352 -3.47 1.99 14.55
CA SER A 352 -4.35 2.31 13.42
C SER A 352 -5.42 3.37 13.74
N THR A 353 -5.80 3.52 15.01
CA THR A 353 -6.77 4.53 15.48
C THR A 353 -6.11 5.79 16.04
N SER A 354 -4.78 5.82 16.15
CA SER A 354 -4.01 6.95 16.70
C SER A 354 -3.67 7.97 15.63
N HIS A 355 -3.59 9.23 16.06
CA HIS A 355 -3.03 10.33 15.30
C HIS A 355 -1.50 10.32 15.36
N PRO A 356 -0.76 10.63 14.26
CA PRO A 356 0.72 10.61 14.25
C PRO A 356 1.38 11.47 15.34
N SER A 357 0.78 12.61 15.70
CA SER A 357 1.24 13.45 16.82
C SER A 357 1.29 12.73 18.19
N ASN A 358 0.65 11.57 18.34
CA ASN A 358 0.68 10.75 19.55
C ASN A 358 1.62 9.55 19.45
N ASP A 359 2.45 9.43 18.40
CA ASP A 359 3.25 8.23 18.15
C ASP A 359 4.36 7.96 19.16
N GLY A 360 4.70 8.95 19.99
CA GLY A 360 5.58 8.75 21.14
C GLY A 360 5.12 7.63 22.09
N GLN A 361 3.83 7.26 22.08
CA GLN A 361 3.32 6.13 22.85
C GLN A 361 3.75 4.75 22.30
N PHE A 362 4.30 4.68 21.09
CA PHE A 362 4.76 3.46 20.41
C PHE A 362 6.28 3.42 20.25
N ILE A 363 7.01 4.37 20.82
CA ILE A 363 8.45 4.58 20.59
C ILE A 363 9.32 3.37 20.93
N ASP A 364 8.88 2.51 21.86
CA ASP A 364 9.60 1.29 22.23
C ASP A 364 9.73 0.32 21.05
N TYR A 365 8.73 0.25 20.15
CA TYR A 365 8.78 -0.60 18.96
C TYR A 365 9.86 -0.16 17.96
N VAL A 366 10.20 1.13 17.94
CA VAL A 366 11.23 1.68 17.05
C VAL A 366 12.60 1.67 17.74
N THR A 367 12.65 2.05 19.01
CA THR A 367 13.92 2.12 19.76
C THR A 367 14.45 0.76 20.18
N HIS A 368 13.58 -0.24 20.32
CA HIS A 368 13.88 -1.61 20.73
C HIS A 368 13.11 -2.62 19.86
N PRO A 369 13.39 -2.68 18.53
CA PRO A 369 12.60 -3.47 17.59
C PRO A 369 12.75 -4.97 17.85
N THR A 370 11.66 -5.72 17.72
CA THR A 370 11.65 -7.17 17.94
C THR A 370 12.13 -7.98 16.73
N LEU A 371 12.03 -7.45 15.51
CA LEU A 371 12.37 -8.18 14.28
C LEU A 371 13.85 -8.63 14.26
N PRO A 372 14.86 -7.79 14.57
CA PRO A 372 16.24 -8.24 14.65
C PRO A 372 16.46 -9.39 15.65
N GLU A 373 15.80 -9.32 16.81
CA GLU A 373 15.91 -10.37 17.83
C GLU A 373 15.24 -11.68 17.39
N LEU A 374 14.12 -11.60 16.66
CA LEU A 374 13.52 -12.79 16.06
C LEU A 374 14.46 -13.44 15.03
N LEU A 375 15.08 -12.64 14.16
CA LEU A 375 16.06 -13.17 13.20
C LEU A 375 17.29 -13.76 13.89
N ASN A 376 17.75 -13.13 14.98
CA ASN A 376 18.81 -13.67 15.83
C ASN A 376 18.43 -15.04 16.41
N ILE A 377 17.23 -15.19 16.98
CA ILE A 377 16.72 -16.46 17.52
C ILE A 377 16.64 -17.54 16.43
N LEU A 378 16.16 -17.18 15.25
CA LEU A 378 15.89 -18.13 14.17
C LEU A 378 17.17 -18.58 13.44
N PHE A 379 18.14 -17.68 13.24
CA PHE A 379 19.22 -17.90 12.29
C PHE A 379 20.64 -17.94 12.89
N LYS A 380 20.89 -17.45 14.11
CA LYS A 380 22.26 -17.31 14.62
C LYS A 380 23.06 -18.61 14.60
N ASP A 381 22.50 -19.69 15.17
CA ASP A 381 23.21 -20.97 15.26
C ASP A 381 23.46 -21.58 13.88
N ALA A 382 22.50 -21.41 12.96
CA ALA A 382 22.64 -21.86 11.58
C ALA A 382 23.73 -21.07 10.85
N VAL A 383 23.77 -19.75 11.01
CA VAL A 383 24.80 -18.87 10.43
C VAL A 383 26.18 -19.21 10.98
N ASN A 384 26.34 -19.33 12.29
CA ASN A 384 27.61 -19.70 12.93
C ASN A 384 28.10 -21.07 12.45
N THR A 385 27.21 -22.06 12.37
CA THR A 385 27.53 -23.39 11.85
C THR A 385 27.93 -23.34 10.38
N ARG A 386 27.19 -22.58 9.55
CA ARG A 386 27.40 -22.53 8.09
C ARG A 386 28.71 -21.83 7.72
N LEU A 387 29.04 -20.75 8.44
CA LEU A 387 30.22 -19.93 8.18
C LEU A 387 31.45 -20.36 8.99
N GLY A 388 31.28 -21.24 9.98
CA GLY A 388 32.34 -21.53 10.96
C GLY A 388 32.69 -20.30 11.81
N ALA A 389 31.69 -19.44 12.05
CA ALA A 389 31.83 -18.21 12.82
C ALA A 389 31.40 -18.43 14.28
N ASP A 390 31.70 -17.44 15.13
CA ASP A 390 31.29 -17.40 16.54
C ASP A 390 30.68 -16.02 16.85
N LEU A 391 29.64 -15.65 16.11
CA LEU A 391 28.90 -14.41 16.32
C LEU A 391 28.09 -14.54 17.62
N GLU A 392 28.27 -13.57 18.52
CA GLU A 392 27.51 -13.50 19.77
C GLU A 392 26.02 -13.22 19.50
N THR A 393 25.75 -12.33 18.54
CA THR A 393 24.42 -11.93 18.10
C THR A 393 24.42 -11.57 16.61
N LEU A 394 23.28 -11.79 15.94
CA LEU A 394 22.97 -11.20 14.64
C LEU A 394 22.22 -9.86 14.76
N ALA A 395 21.54 -9.61 15.88
CA ALA A 395 20.77 -8.40 16.09
C ALA A 395 21.70 -7.21 16.40
N PRO A 396 21.39 -5.99 15.90
CA PRO A 396 22.10 -4.79 16.31
C PRO A 396 21.99 -4.51 17.81
N THR A 397 23.03 -3.93 18.40
CA THR A 397 23.17 -3.67 19.84
C THR A 397 23.18 -2.19 20.20
N ASN A 398 23.03 -1.30 19.22
CA ASN A 398 22.97 0.16 19.40
C ASN A 398 21.60 0.60 19.97
N PHE A 399 21.38 0.38 21.27
CA PHE A 399 20.15 0.82 21.94
C PHE A 399 20.33 2.16 22.68
N PRO A 400 19.33 3.06 22.63
CA PRO A 400 18.16 3.01 21.76
C PRO A 400 18.52 3.16 20.27
N ARG A 401 17.77 2.51 19.37
CA ARG A 401 17.99 2.56 17.91
C ARG A 401 17.69 3.93 17.30
N THR A 402 18.61 4.89 17.47
CA THR A 402 18.46 6.26 16.94
C THR A 402 18.51 6.32 15.42
N ASP A 403 19.15 5.34 14.78
CA ASP A 403 19.11 5.14 13.34
C ASP A 403 17.69 4.83 12.83
N LEU A 404 16.91 4.03 13.57
CA LEU A 404 15.52 3.74 13.23
C LEU A 404 14.57 4.90 13.53
N ILE A 405 14.85 5.69 14.57
CA ILE A 405 14.16 6.96 14.79
C ILE A 405 14.35 7.87 13.57
N ALA A 406 15.57 7.99 13.07
CA ALA A 406 15.86 8.78 11.87
C ALA A 406 15.16 8.21 10.63
N ALA A 407 15.26 6.90 10.40
CA ALA A 407 14.70 6.26 9.22
C ALA A 407 13.17 6.31 9.14
N PHE A 408 12.46 6.13 10.27
CA PHE A 408 11.00 5.96 10.29
C PHE A 408 10.21 7.13 10.88
N LEU A 409 10.82 7.97 11.74
CA LEU A 409 10.06 8.96 12.51
C LEU A 409 10.46 10.41 12.21
N THR A 410 11.75 10.71 12.07
CA THR A 410 12.22 12.10 11.94
C THR A 410 12.72 12.45 10.55
N GLY A 411 13.03 11.46 9.71
CA GLY A 411 13.81 11.65 8.49
C GLY A 411 15.30 11.80 8.78
N VAL A 412 16.09 11.70 7.71
CA VAL A 412 17.54 11.82 7.70
C VAL A 412 17.91 13.26 7.34
N GLU A 413 18.79 13.87 8.14
CA GLU A 413 19.29 15.23 7.92
C GLU A 413 19.90 15.37 6.52
N GLY A 414 19.59 16.48 5.83
CA GLY A 414 20.06 16.74 4.47
C GLY A 414 19.33 15.97 3.36
N VAL A 415 18.45 15.02 3.72
CA VAL A 415 17.64 14.25 2.75
C VAL A 415 16.17 14.64 2.87
N ASN A 416 15.50 14.23 3.96
CA ASN A 416 14.05 14.32 4.12
C ASN A 416 13.61 14.67 5.56
N GLN A 417 14.50 15.22 6.38
CA GLN A 417 14.12 15.75 7.70
C GLN A 417 13.54 17.16 7.57
N GLN A 418 12.41 17.41 8.24
CA GLN A 418 11.82 18.76 8.35
C GLN A 418 12.62 19.65 9.31
N SER A 419 12.51 20.98 9.15
CA SER A 419 13.24 21.95 9.98
C SER A 419 12.81 21.96 11.45
N ILE A 420 11.53 21.71 11.70
CA ILE A 420 10.99 21.35 13.00
C ILE A 420 10.51 19.91 12.82
N VAL A 421 10.74 19.05 13.80
CA VAL A 421 10.38 17.64 13.65
C VAL A 421 9.83 17.07 14.95
N THR A 422 8.57 16.67 14.88
CA THR A 422 7.94 15.75 15.82
C THR A 422 8.11 14.35 15.27
N GLY A 423 8.76 13.47 16.03
CA GLY A 423 8.97 12.09 15.61
C GLY A 423 7.65 11.33 15.53
N SER A 424 7.27 10.91 14.32
CA SER A 424 5.97 10.33 14.02
C SER A 424 6.02 9.45 12.78
N GLU A 425 5.19 8.42 12.73
CA GLU A 425 5.11 7.50 11.60
C GLU A 425 4.38 8.20 10.43
N MET A 426 5.14 8.56 9.40
CA MET A 426 4.68 9.16 8.14
C MET A 426 5.78 9.05 7.08
N LEU A 427 5.42 9.12 5.79
CA LEU A 427 6.41 9.33 4.73
C LEU A 427 6.86 10.78 4.70
N ARG A 428 8.18 11.00 4.68
CA ARG A 428 8.76 12.34 4.58
C ARG A 428 9.42 12.54 3.23
N LEU A 429 8.95 13.54 2.47
CA LEU A 429 9.39 13.85 1.12
C LEU A 429 9.97 15.26 1.05
N SER A 430 11.22 15.37 0.62
CA SER A 430 11.84 16.60 0.18
C SER A 430 11.42 16.93 -1.25
N THR A 431 10.67 18.03 -1.41
CA THR A 431 10.16 18.43 -2.73
C THR A 431 11.23 19.12 -3.59
N ILE A 432 12.37 19.47 -2.99
CA ILE A 432 13.48 20.15 -3.66
C ILE A 432 14.48 19.18 -4.32
N ILE A 433 14.51 17.91 -3.90
CA ILE A 433 15.34 16.89 -4.54
C ILE A 433 14.66 16.50 -5.87
N PRO A 434 15.31 16.72 -7.03
CA PRO A 434 14.72 16.42 -8.33
C PRO A 434 14.38 14.94 -8.47
N ALA A 435 13.24 14.63 -9.08
CA ALA A 435 12.89 13.26 -9.40
C ALA A 435 13.84 12.69 -10.47
N LYS A 436 14.21 11.40 -10.33
CA LYS A 436 14.89 10.66 -11.40
C LYS A 436 13.88 10.02 -12.36
N PRO A 437 14.11 10.09 -13.69
CA PRO A 437 13.32 9.31 -14.65
C PRO A 437 13.36 7.82 -14.31
N ALA A 438 12.28 7.08 -14.59
CA ALA A 438 12.15 5.66 -14.22
C ALA A 438 13.35 4.78 -14.63
N SER A 439 13.96 5.03 -15.79
CA SER A 439 15.13 4.29 -16.29
C SER A 439 16.43 4.52 -15.49
N GLU A 440 16.47 5.53 -14.64
CA GLU A 440 17.63 5.93 -13.82
C GLU A 440 17.38 5.70 -12.32
N GLN A 441 16.19 5.21 -11.95
CA GLN A 441 15.84 4.95 -10.56
C GLN A 441 16.58 3.73 -10.05
N SER A 442 17.13 3.84 -8.84
CA SER A 442 17.63 2.69 -8.10
C SER A 442 16.50 2.10 -7.26
N ALA A 443 16.29 0.79 -7.33
CA ALA A 443 15.33 0.09 -6.48
C ALA A 443 15.66 0.24 -4.97
N PHE A 444 16.91 0.51 -4.62
CA PHE A 444 17.34 0.74 -3.23
C PHE A 444 17.22 2.20 -2.77
N GLY A 445 16.65 3.09 -3.59
CA GLY A 445 16.51 4.51 -3.25
C GLY A 445 17.82 5.14 -2.78
N VAL A 446 17.80 5.82 -1.64
CA VAL A 446 18.98 6.51 -1.08
C VAL A 446 20.16 5.55 -0.91
N ALA A 447 19.92 4.32 -0.44
CA ALA A 447 20.96 3.31 -0.24
C ALA A 447 21.60 2.82 -1.56
N GLY A 448 20.96 3.10 -2.69
CA GLY A 448 21.46 2.83 -4.03
C GLY A 448 21.96 4.06 -4.78
N ASP A 449 22.39 5.10 -4.06
CA ASP A 449 22.87 6.38 -4.60
C ASP A 449 21.78 7.17 -5.39
N ASP A 450 20.54 7.05 -4.91
CA ASP A 450 19.38 7.73 -5.48
C ASP A 450 18.60 8.50 -4.41
N LEU A 451 18.98 9.76 -4.19
CA LEU A 451 18.35 10.64 -3.22
C LEU A 451 16.85 10.91 -3.46
N ALA A 452 16.32 10.57 -4.65
CA ALA A 452 14.91 10.75 -4.99
C ALA A 452 14.04 9.53 -4.63
N GLY A 453 14.63 8.44 -4.15
CA GLY A 453 13.92 7.25 -3.70
C GLY A 453 13.84 7.13 -2.19
N PHE A 454 13.19 6.07 -1.71
CA PHE A 454 13.01 5.78 -0.28
C PHE A 454 14.34 5.87 0.51
N PRO A 455 14.36 6.52 1.70
CA PRO A 455 13.21 7.07 2.45
C PRO A 455 12.77 8.49 2.05
N ASN A 456 13.36 9.12 1.02
CA ASN A 456 12.89 10.43 0.56
C ASN A 456 11.55 10.31 -0.20
N GLY A 457 10.46 10.25 0.57
CA GLY A 457 9.20 9.74 0.10
C GLY A 457 9.28 8.24 -0.19
N ARG A 458 8.40 7.75 -1.07
CA ARG A 458 8.39 6.37 -1.56
C ARG A 458 7.83 6.34 -2.98
N ARG A 459 8.60 5.81 -3.93
CA ARG A 459 8.15 5.56 -5.30
C ARG A 459 7.61 4.13 -5.43
N PRO A 460 6.72 3.86 -6.40
CA PRO A 460 6.20 2.52 -6.62
C PRO A 460 7.27 1.45 -6.92
N GLY A 461 8.39 1.82 -7.53
CA GLY A 461 9.49 0.91 -7.85
C GLY A 461 10.59 0.83 -6.80
N ASP A 462 10.43 1.44 -5.62
CA ASP A 462 11.39 1.27 -4.52
C ASP A 462 11.16 -0.08 -3.83
N ASP A 463 12.21 -0.87 -3.68
CA ASP A 463 12.20 -2.16 -2.98
C ASP A 463 12.28 -1.97 -1.47
N VAL A 464 11.17 -1.48 -0.92
CA VAL A 464 11.11 -1.06 0.48
C VAL A 464 11.24 -2.23 1.46
N VAL A 465 10.95 -3.47 1.06
CA VAL A 465 11.12 -4.65 1.92
C VAL A 465 12.61 -4.93 2.12
N ASP A 466 13.39 -4.98 1.05
CA ASP A 466 14.85 -5.12 1.13
C ASP A 466 15.48 -3.95 1.90
N ILE A 467 15.09 -2.70 1.59
CA ILE A 467 15.66 -1.52 2.24
C ILE A 467 15.36 -1.54 3.75
N ALA A 468 14.09 -1.74 4.13
CA ALA A 468 13.69 -1.73 5.54
C ALA A 468 14.36 -2.86 6.32
N LEU A 469 14.43 -4.07 5.76
CA LEU A 469 15.08 -5.20 6.42
C LEU A 469 16.57 -4.94 6.68
N ARG A 470 17.28 -4.37 5.70
CA ARG A 470 18.70 -3.98 5.86
C ARG A 470 18.89 -2.92 6.93
N VAL A 471 18.07 -1.87 6.93
CA VAL A 471 18.12 -0.80 7.93
C VAL A 471 17.82 -1.34 9.33
N VAL A 472 16.78 -2.16 9.48
CA VAL A 472 16.42 -2.81 10.75
C VAL A 472 17.55 -3.72 11.26
N MET A 473 18.27 -4.41 10.37
CA MET A 473 19.45 -5.22 10.68
C MET A 473 20.76 -4.42 10.82
N GLY A 474 20.70 -3.08 10.81
CA GLY A 474 21.81 -2.22 11.20
C GLY A 474 22.69 -1.71 10.06
N ALA A 475 22.19 -1.68 8.82
CA ALA A 475 22.92 -1.10 7.68
C ALA A 475 23.39 0.34 7.92
N LEU A 476 22.65 1.14 8.71
CA LEU A 476 23.02 2.52 9.04
C LEU A 476 24.14 2.65 10.08
N CYS A 477 24.63 1.54 10.65
CA CYS A 477 25.86 1.52 11.45
C CYS A 477 27.13 1.39 10.58
N HIS A 478 26.96 1.21 9.27
CA HIS A 478 28.04 1.06 8.31
C HIS A 478 28.02 2.21 7.30
N ASP A 479 29.05 2.26 6.45
CA ASP A 479 29.09 3.22 5.36
C ASP A 479 28.01 2.89 4.32
N ILE A 480 27.16 3.86 4.02
CA ILE A 480 26.23 3.81 2.89
C ILE A 480 26.69 4.80 1.81
N PRO A 481 26.36 4.56 0.53
CA PRO A 481 26.64 5.53 -0.52
C PRO A 481 25.74 6.76 -0.32
N VAL A 482 26.35 7.91 -0.03
CA VAL A 482 25.66 9.21 0.00
C VAL A 482 26.25 10.06 -1.11
N ASN A 483 25.54 10.20 -2.22
CA ASN A 483 25.99 10.93 -3.40
C ASN A 483 27.37 10.43 -3.90
N GLY A 484 27.51 9.10 -4.01
CA GLY A 484 28.71 8.41 -4.47
C GLY A 484 29.84 8.31 -3.43
N VAL A 485 29.66 8.82 -2.21
CA VAL A 485 30.67 8.80 -1.14
C VAL A 485 30.27 7.82 -0.04
N PRO A 486 31.09 6.79 0.25
CA PRO A 486 30.90 5.95 1.43
C PRO A 486 30.89 6.80 2.70
N THR A 487 29.77 6.82 3.40
CA THR A 487 29.54 7.70 4.54
C THR A 487 28.81 6.95 5.65
N ASN A 488 29.44 6.83 6.81
CA ASN A 488 28.75 6.48 8.06
C ASN A 488 28.01 7.73 8.57
N LEU A 489 26.70 7.61 8.78
CA LEU A 489 25.85 8.71 9.23
C LEU A 489 26.01 9.06 10.72
N GLY A 490 26.81 8.30 11.46
CA GLY A 490 27.16 8.57 12.86
C GLY A 490 26.12 8.10 13.88
N PHE A 491 25.14 7.27 13.47
CA PHE A 491 24.13 6.75 14.39
C PHE A 491 24.64 5.61 15.30
N CYS A 492 25.62 4.84 14.82
CA CYS A 492 26.22 3.70 15.51
C CYS A 492 27.53 3.30 14.82
N ALA A 493 28.33 2.48 15.48
CA ALA A 493 29.56 1.93 14.93
C ALA A 493 29.33 0.57 14.25
N PRO A 494 30.15 0.18 13.27
CA PRO A 494 30.06 -1.13 12.61
C PRO A 494 29.99 -2.33 13.59
N GLU A 495 30.66 -2.22 14.74
CA GLU A 495 30.67 -3.25 15.79
C GLU A 495 29.30 -3.42 16.48
N ASP A 496 28.45 -2.39 16.44
CA ASP A 496 27.10 -2.46 16.99
C ASP A 496 26.15 -3.26 16.08
N ALA A 497 26.56 -3.58 14.84
CA ALA A 497 25.76 -4.35 13.89
C ALA A 497 26.65 -5.29 13.06
N SER A 498 27.05 -6.42 13.66
CA SER A 498 27.97 -7.41 13.06
C SER A 498 27.60 -7.89 11.66
N VAL A 499 26.30 -7.87 11.32
CA VAL A 499 25.78 -8.30 10.01
C VAL A 499 25.13 -7.15 9.23
N GLY A 500 25.32 -5.89 9.63
CA GLY A 500 24.70 -4.73 8.99
C GLY A 500 25.05 -4.55 7.51
N ASN A 501 26.18 -5.09 7.05
CA ASN A 501 26.59 -5.11 5.63
C ASN A 501 26.06 -6.30 4.83
N ALA A 502 25.31 -7.23 5.45
CA ALA A 502 24.73 -8.33 4.71
C ALA A 502 23.65 -7.82 3.74
N ALA A 503 23.64 -8.39 2.53
CA ALA A 503 22.64 -8.07 1.51
C ALA A 503 21.30 -8.76 1.84
N PHE A 504 20.65 -8.33 2.91
CA PHE A 504 19.36 -8.87 3.30
C PHE A 504 18.32 -8.62 2.20
N THR A 505 17.45 -9.62 1.98
CA THR A 505 16.37 -9.57 1.00
C THR A 505 15.28 -10.60 1.29
N ASP A 506 14.06 -10.35 0.84
CA ASP A 506 12.96 -11.34 0.81
C ASP A 506 12.89 -12.15 -0.50
N GLY A 507 13.74 -11.81 -1.47
CA GLY A 507 13.85 -12.43 -2.78
C GLY A 507 12.71 -12.07 -3.74
N ALA A 508 11.82 -11.13 -3.40
CA ALA A 508 10.74 -10.64 -4.25
C ALA A 508 11.14 -9.30 -4.90
N PRO A 509 11.65 -9.31 -6.13
CA PRO A 509 12.23 -8.11 -6.73
C PRO A 509 11.18 -7.05 -7.06
N SER A 510 11.46 -5.81 -6.67
CA SER A 510 10.79 -4.60 -7.17
C SER A 510 11.74 -3.70 -7.95
N ASP A 511 11.25 -3.06 -9.01
CA ASP A 511 11.93 -1.92 -9.65
C ASP A 511 10.95 -1.06 -10.47
N ALA A 512 11.44 0.10 -10.95
CA ALA A 512 10.64 1.05 -11.70
C ALA A 512 10.07 0.51 -13.04
N SER A 513 10.64 -0.56 -13.61
CA SER A 513 10.14 -1.19 -14.84
C SER A 513 8.82 -1.92 -14.66
N MET A 514 8.46 -2.24 -13.41
CA MET A 514 7.19 -2.87 -13.05
C MET A 514 6.03 -1.87 -12.93
N THR A 515 6.32 -0.58 -13.15
CA THR A 515 5.41 0.55 -12.88
C THR A 515 5.21 1.41 -14.13
N GLY A 516 4.22 2.30 -14.09
CA GLY A 516 3.98 3.33 -15.10
C GLY A 516 4.88 4.55 -14.93
N THR A 517 5.08 5.28 -16.03
CA THR A 517 5.91 6.51 -16.09
C THR A 517 5.10 7.81 -16.15
N SER A 518 3.78 7.71 -16.06
CA SER A 518 2.86 8.84 -16.04
C SER A 518 1.72 8.57 -15.06
N PHE A 519 1.11 9.63 -14.54
CA PHE A 519 -0.02 9.53 -13.62
C PHE A 519 -1.12 8.59 -14.17
N PRO A 520 -1.62 7.63 -13.36
CA PRO A 520 -1.44 7.46 -11.92
C PRO A 520 -0.29 6.51 -11.50
N TYR A 521 0.72 6.31 -12.34
CA TYR A 521 2.00 5.61 -12.10
C TYR A 521 1.95 4.12 -11.75
N LEU A 522 0.86 3.56 -11.25
CA LEU A 522 0.76 2.11 -11.06
C LEU A 522 0.39 1.41 -12.37
N ALA A 523 0.87 0.18 -12.54
CA ALA A 523 0.58 -0.62 -13.72
C ALA A 523 -0.92 -0.92 -13.87
N MET A 524 -1.34 -1.18 -15.11
CA MET A 524 -2.72 -1.57 -15.41
C MET A 524 -3.09 -2.84 -14.62
N PRO A 525 -4.32 -2.91 -14.06
CA PRO A 525 -4.75 -4.09 -13.32
C PRO A 525 -4.77 -5.34 -14.22
N LEU A 526 -4.65 -6.49 -13.58
CA LEU A 526 -4.83 -7.79 -14.21
C LEU A 526 -6.31 -8.00 -14.58
N PRO A 527 -6.62 -8.59 -15.76
CA PRO A 527 -7.99 -8.88 -16.16
C PRO A 527 -8.58 -10.05 -15.38
N GLY A 528 -9.86 -9.97 -15.03
CA GLY A 528 -10.57 -11.09 -14.39
C GLY A 528 -10.81 -12.29 -15.31
N SER A 529 -10.69 -12.12 -16.63
CA SER A 529 -10.71 -13.18 -17.63
C SER A 529 -10.11 -12.67 -18.94
N GLU A 530 -9.41 -13.55 -19.66
CA GLU A 530 -8.89 -13.31 -21.02
C GLU A 530 -9.79 -13.86 -22.13
#